data_AF-W2P3M5-F1
#
_entry.id   AF-W2P3M5-F1
#
_cell.length_a   1.000
_cell.length_b   1.000
_cell.length_c   1.000
_cell.angle_alpha   90.00
_cell.angle_beta   90.00
_cell.angle_gamma   90.00
#
_symmetry.space_group_name_H-M   'P 1'
#
loop_
_entity.id
_entity.type
_entity.pdbx_description
1 polymer ?
#
loop_
_entity_poly.entity_id
_entity_poly.type
_entity_poly.pdbx_seq_one_letter_code
_entity_poly.pdbx_strand_id
1 'polypeptide(L)'
;MYRIEWDSSPNFDSSSSDYGVASIQETYEIQQVTTSYRSAGAGGTFTLSWGGGKTSALPFDCSEAEMIDALAIITDTVNVAVDPVMVTRNKLALGYTWKITFLHNWGDLAPLVADGRQLTGDSPRIRVDELIHGFSDLATGDFTHEVQDVYTDGVYPITGSFTLTFNGKNTGAIWVSASALEMQAALQATTTSYSIKVTKTVRNAALNTAVWSVTFAYLRGEEMVGAGNIFTMTVASSQLTGTNAIVHVANRVTGSDPFRFTITGLRPGIRYYAHVMAYNADGFGSANSPLASAVTCSQPPAPKSVTASVVDGTTLQVDWSASTVSELCSVDKYKVEWYRTEGTQEQQTITTSAGKGIPEVQRLVNFADSQTLNGYFKLAFGGEVTENIRWDAAAIGLNSVKERLERLSTVGSVDVSKAESTRVTGGLLVTATSTTVTVHGSSTSTIGGANLAQGDVIWIAGNKRTISAPVSVTDTTLTIDTALEITVPVPVFKSAYGYEWKITFLAGHVGPQDLIQVYPSDSWTGNNPGIVVNSVQKGLQPISGTFIVAFASGGLSDSTPPLPHNISAVDMQTALESLVTIGAVNVTRSANGYGYNWVVTFVSEFKNDISLLS
;
A
#
# COMPACT_ATOMS: atom_id res chain seq x y z
N MET A 1 7.27 6.86 -26.74
CA MET A 1 7.51 5.45 -26.33
C MET A 1 9.00 5.18 -26.41
N TYR A 2 9.53 4.28 -25.58
CA TYR A 2 10.89 3.73 -25.69
C TYR A 2 10.83 2.24 -25.97
N ARG A 3 11.81 1.73 -26.71
CA ARG A 3 12.11 0.31 -26.86
C ARG A 3 13.54 0.07 -26.38
N ILE A 4 13.71 -0.90 -25.50
CA ILE A 4 14.98 -1.30 -24.92
C ILE A 4 15.27 -2.71 -25.43
N GLU A 5 16.46 -2.94 -25.98
CA GLU A 5 16.90 -4.27 -26.38
C GLU A 5 18.25 -4.59 -25.74
N TRP A 6 18.46 -5.87 -25.44
CA TRP A 6 19.72 -6.38 -24.91
C TRP A 6 20.05 -7.75 -25.50
N ASP A 7 21.35 -8.05 -25.65
CA ASP A 7 21.85 -9.34 -26.13
C ASP A 7 23.32 -9.53 -25.71
N SER A 8 23.84 -10.75 -25.75
CA SER A 8 25.27 -11.03 -25.55
C SER A 8 26.13 -10.69 -26.79
N SER A 9 25.46 -10.38 -27.90
CA SER A 9 26.06 -9.91 -29.15
C SER A 9 25.66 -8.45 -29.42
N PRO A 10 26.58 -7.59 -29.89
CA PRO A 10 26.25 -6.21 -30.26
C PRO A 10 25.38 -6.13 -31.52
N ASN A 11 25.07 -7.25 -32.17
CA ASN A 11 24.22 -7.31 -33.36
C ASN A 11 22.73 -7.50 -33.04
N PHE A 12 22.37 -7.76 -31.77
CA PHE A 12 20.97 -7.93 -31.30
C PHE A 12 20.17 -8.93 -32.13
N ASP A 13 20.63 -10.18 -32.18
CA ASP A 13 19.93 -11.23 -32.94
C ASP A 13 18.73 -11.73 -32.14
N SER A 14 17.52 -11.47 -32.64
CA SER A 14 16.27 -11.90 -32.00
C SER A 14 16.13 -13.42 -31.78
N SER A 15 16.96 -14.24 -32.43
CA SER A 15 17.03 -15.70 -32.23
C SER A 15 18.03 -16.13 -31.15
N SER A 16 18.85 -15.20 -30.64
CA SER A 16 19.78 -15.43 -29.54
C SER A 16 19.02 -15.83 -28.27
N SER A 17 19.57 -16.80 -27.54
CA SER A 17 19.04 -17.19 -26.22
C SER A 17 19.19 -16.08 -25.16
N ASP A 18 20.03 -15.09 -25.45
CA ASP A 18 20.30 -13.94 -24.57
C ASP A 18 19.55 -12.68 -24.99
N TYR A 19 18.87 -12.70 -26.15
CA TYR A 19 18.13 -11.53 -26.64
C TYR A 19 16.88 -11.28 -25.81
N GLY A 20 16.67 -10.01 -25.47
CA GLY A 20 15.42 -9.56 -24.90
C GLY A 20 15.05 -8.15 -25.35
N VAL A 21 13.76 -7.85 -25.25
CA VAL A 21 13.18 -6.58 -25.64
C VAL A 21 12.10 -6.15 -24.66
N ALA A 22 12.05 -4.86 -24.35
CA ALA A 22 11.01 -4.23 -23.57
C ALA A 22 10.52 -2.94 -24.23
N SER A 23 9.23 -2.65 -24.06
CA SER A 23 8.56 -1.47 -24.62
C SER A 23 7.96 -0.65 -23.50
N ILE A 24 8.32 0.63 -23.42
CA ILE A 24 7.84 1.59 -22.42
C ILE A 24 7.01 2.65 -23.13
N GLN A 25 5.73 2.76 -22.78
CA GLN A 25 4.80 3.69 -23.39
C GLN A 25 3.82 4.22 -22.36
N GLU A 26 3.16 5.32 -22.68
CA GLU A 26 2.04 5.82 -21.93
C GLU A 26 0.96 4.74 -21.82
N THR A 27 0.51 4.50 -20.58
CA THR A 27 -0.61 3.61 -20.28
C THR A 27 -1.56 4.34 -19.34
N TYR A 28 -2.85 4.27 -19.64
CA TYR A 28 -3.86 4.74 -18.71
C TYR A 28 -4.02 3.76 -17.56
N GLU A 29 -4.23 4.30 -16.38
CA GLU A 29 -4.70 3.55 -15.22
C GLU A 29 -6.08 2.96 -15.52
N ILE A 30 -6.28 1.68 -15.19
CA ILE A 30 -7.57 1.01 -15.33
C ILE A 30 -7.92 0.25 -14.06
N GLN A 31 -9.08 0.58 -13.49
CA GLN A 31 -9.64 -0.09 -12.32
C GLN A 31 -11.05 -0.60 -12.61
N GLN A 32 -11.51 -1.59 -11.85
CA GLN A 32 -12.82 -2.20 -12.01
C GLN A 32 -13.56 -2.30 -10.67
N VAL A 33 -14.75 -1.71 -10.61
CA VAL A 33 -15.68 -1.88 -9.49
C VAL A 33 -16.65 -3.00 -9.84
N THR A 34 -16.84 -3.96 -8.93
CA THR A 34 -17.81 -5.07 -9.12
C THR A 34 -18.76 -5.16 -7.94
N THR A 35 -20.06 -5.15 -8.20
CA THR A 35 -21.10 -5.54 -7.24
C THR A 35 -21.61 -6.94 -7.53
N SER A 36 -21.90 -7.72 -6.49
CA SER A 36 -22.50 -9.04 -6.62
C SER A 36 -23.45 -9.37 -5.47
N TYR A 37 -24.44 -10.21 -5.75
CA TYR A 37 -25.51 -10.62 -4.85
C TYR A 37 -25.75 -12.12 -4.95
N ARG A 38 -26.35 -12.72 -3.91
CA ARG A 38 -26.70 -14.15 -3.91
C ARG A 38 -28.03 -14.44 -4.61
N SER A 39 -28.98 -13.50 -4.56
CA SER A 39 -30.28 -13.63 -5.24
C SER A 39 -30.75 -12.29 -5.82
N ALA A 40 -31.89 -12.32 -6.52
CA ALA A 40 -32.57 -11.11 -6.98
C ALA A 40 -33.00 -10.21 -5.80
N GLY A 41 -33.27 -8.94 -6.08
CA GLY A 41 -33.63 -7.93 -5.08
C GLY A 41 -32.47 -7.00 -4.66
N ALA A 42 -31.46 -6.85 -5.51
CA ALA A 42 -30.40 -5.87 -5.34
C ALA A 42 -30.96 -4.45 -5.26
N GLY A 43 -30.37 -3.62 -4.40
CA GLY A 43 -30.83 -2.27 -4.15
C GLY A 43 -29.82 -1.44 -3.34
N GLY A 44 -30.24 -0.24 -2.94
CA GLY A 44 -29.45 0.63 -2.08
C GLY A 44 -28.36 1.37 -2.84
N THR A 45 -27.36 1.83 -2.09
CA THR A 45 -26.30 2.70 -2.62
C THR A 45 -24.93 2.27 -2.11
N PHE A 46 -23.89 2.71 -2.82
CA PHE A 46 -22.50 2.63 -2.38
C PHE A 46 -21.80 3.96 -2.62
N THR A 47 -20.61 4.14 -2.07
CA THR A 47 -19.75 5.29 -2.36
C THR A 47 -18.36 4.81 -2.73
N LEU A 48 -17.68 5.55 -3.59
CA LEU A 48 -16.28 5.35 -3.90
C LEU A 48 -15.44 6.48 -3.29
N SER A 49 -14.21 6.15 -2.91
CA SER A 49 -13.23 7.11 -2.40
C SER A 49 -11.90 6.94 -3.13
N TRP A 50 -11.23 8.06 -3.38
CA TRP A 50 -9.89 8.14 -3.96
C TRP A 50 -9.15 9.29 -3.28
N GLY A 51 -7.95 9.02 -2.73
CA GLY A 51 -7.29 9.99 -1.84
C GLY A 51 -8.21 10.41 -0.69
N GLY A 52 -8.35 11.73 -0.48
CA GLY A 52 -9.29 12.32 0.47
C GLY A 52 -10.71 12.54 -0.07
N GLY A 53 -10.94 12.25 -1.35
CA GLY A 53 -12.23 12.39 -2.01
C GLY A 53 -13.22 11.28 -1.65
N LYS A 54 -14.51 11.61 -1.66
CA LYS A 54 -15.60 10.63 -1.55
C LYS A 54 -16.75 11.05 -2.46
N THR A 55 -17.26 10.11 -3.24
CA THR A 55 -18.41 10.37 -4.11
C THR A 55 -19.66 10.63 -3.29
N SER A 56 -20.66 11.26 -3.90
CA SER A 56 -22.04 11.11 -3.46
C SER A 56 -22.46 9.64 -3.51
N ALA A 57 -23.58 9.32 -2.85
CA ALA A 57 -24.13 7.97 -2.87
C ALA A 57 -24.55 7.58 -4.30
N LEU A 58 -23.90 6.55 -4.85
CA LEU A 58 -24.19 5.96 -6.14
C LEU A 58 -25.23 4.85 -5.98
N PRO A 59 -26.31 4.81 -6.78
CA PRO A 59 -27.21 3.67 -6.85
C PRO A 59 -26.47 2.37 -7.14
N PHE A 60 -26.94 1.25 -6.60
CA PHE A 60 -26.33 -0.07 -6.83
C PHE A 60 -26.23 -0.49 -8.31
N ASP A 61 -27.05 0.11 -9.16
CA ASP A 61 -27.14 -0.10 -10.61
C ASP A 61 -26.87 1.19 -11.40
N CYS A 62 -26.10 2.13 -10.82
CA CYS A 62 -25.82 3.42 -11.45
C CYS A 62 -25.34 3.26 -12.91
N SER A 63 -25.79 4.17 -13.75
CA SER A 63 -25.38 4.31 -15.14
C SER A 63 -23.90 4.69 -15.26
N GLU A 64 -23.37 4.57 -16.47
CA GLU A 64 -22.00 5.03 -16.77
C GLU A 64 -21.89 6.54 -16.55
N ALA A 65 -22.91 7.31 -16.94
CA ALA A 65 -22.96 8.76 -16.73
C ALA A 65 -22.93 9.14 -15.23
N GLU A 66 -23.76 8.50 -14.40
CA GLU A 66 -23.74 8.74 -12.95
C GLU A 66 -22.38 8.38 -12.32
N MET A 67 -21.75 7.31 -12.80
CA MET A 67 -20.39 6.93 -12.36
C MET A 67 -19.35 7.98 -12.79
N ILE A 68 -19.41 8.47 -14.04
CA ILE A 68 -18.51 9.51 -14.56
C ILE A 68 -18.64 10.80 -13.73
N ASP A 69 -19.86 11.27 -13.51
CA ASP A 69 -20.13 12.49 -12.74
C ASP A 69 -19.63 12.37 -11.29
N ALA A 70 -19.85 11.22 -10.66
CA ALA A 70 -19.37 10.95 -9.32
C ALA A 70 -17.84 10.89 -9.24
N LEU A 71 -17.19 10.26 -10.22
CA LEU A 71 -15.73 10.14 -10.26
C LEU A 71 -15.09 11.51 -10.52
N ALA A 72 -15.66 12.34 -11.39
CA ALA A 72 -15.14 13.68 -11.70
C ALA A 72 -14.97 14.56 -10.45
N ILE A 73 -15.84 14.38 -9.43
CA ILE A 73 -15.76 15.08 -8.15
C ILE A 73 -14.51 14.66 -7.37
N ILE A 74 -14.22 13.37 -7.29
CA ILE A 74 -13.11 12.87 -6.46
C ILE A 74 -11.76 12.91 -7.19
N THR A 75 -11.76 12.96 -8.52
CA THR A 75 -10.55 13.11 -9.34
C THR A 75 -10.08 14.56 -9.50
N ASP A 76 -10.83 15.53 -8.96
CA ASP A 76 -10.65 16.98 -9.13
C ASP A 76 -10.74 17.44 -10.59
N THR A 77 -11.62 16.80 -11.37
CA THR A 77 -11.75 17.02 -12.81
C THR A 77 -13.14 17.51 -13.21
N VAL A 78 -13.88 18.16 -12.32
CA VAL A 78 -15.23 18.67 -12.61
C VAL A 78 -15.27 19.76 -13.70
N ASN A 79 -14.14 20.41 -14.01
CA ASN A 79 -14.06 21.53 -14.95
C ASN A 79 -13.05 21.29 -16.10
N VAL A 80 -12.84 20.04 -16.50
CA VAL A 80 -11.95 19.73 -17.63
C VAL A 80 -12.73 19.73 -18.96
N ALA A 81 -12.05 20.09 -20.05
CA ALA A 81 -12.66 20.20 -21.37
C ALA A 81 -12.89 18.86 -22.09
N VAL A 82 -12.34 17.77 -21.55
CA VAL A 82 -12.44 16.39 -22.06
C VAL A 82 -12.94 15.49 -20.94
N ASP A 83 -13.65 14.41 -21.29
CA ASP A 83 -14.15 13.47 -20.29
C ASP A 83 -12.98 12.93 -19.44
N PRO A 84 -13.00 13.13 -18.12
CA PRO A 84 -11.84 12.84 -17.28
C PRO A 84 -11.61 11.36 -17.04
N VAL A 85 -12.68 10.57 -17.19
CA VAL A 85 -12.70 9.12 -17.06
C VAL A 85 -13.59 8.55 -18.15
N MET A 86 -13.24 7.37 -18.65
CA MET A 86 -14.11 6.56 -19.48
C MET A 86 -14.63 5.40 -18.64
N VAL A 87 -15.95 5.21 -18.63
CA VAL A 87 -16.60 4.14 -17.87
C VAL A 87 -17.36 3.23 -18.82
N THR A 88 -17.17 1.92 -18.70
CA THR A 88 -17.99 0.91 -19.37
C THR A 88 -18.65 0.02 -18.33
N ARG A 89 -19.98 -0.11 -18.40
CA ARG A 89 -20.76 -0.93 -17.47
C ARG A 89 -21.24 -2.22 -18.14
N ASN A 90 -21.02 -3.34 -17.47
CA ASN A 90 -21.60 -4.63 -17.86
C ASN A 90 -22.55 -5.14 -16.78
N LYS A 91 -23.72 -5.62 -17.21
CA LYS A 91 -24.67 -6.29 -16.33
C LYS A 91 -24.23 -7.75 -16.12
N LEU A 92 -24.16 -8.17 -14.87
CA LEU A 92 -23.97 -9.57 -14.49
C LEU A 92 -25.33 -10.22 -14.21
N ALA A 93 -25.34 -11.55 -14.02
CA ALA A 93 -26.55 -12.28 -13.64
C ALA A 93 -27.17 -11.73 -12.34
N LEU A 94 -26.31 -11.39 -11.36
CA LEU A 94 -26.70 -10.89 -10.03
C LEU A 94 -25.74 -9.77 -9.58
N GLY A 95 -25.63 -8.70 -10.37
CA GLY A 95 -24.77 -7.56 -10.07
C GLY A 95 -24.33 -6.77 -11.30
N TYR A 96 -23.31 -5.93 -11.14
CA TYR A 96 -22.77 -5.09 -12.20
C TYR A 96 -21.25 -4.96 -12.08
N THR A 97 -20.58 -4.71 -13.21
CA THR A 97 -19.18 -4.26 -13.24
C THR A 97 -19.08 -2.92 -13.93
N TRP A 98 -18.24 -2.03 -13.41
CA TRP A 98 -17.82 -0.80 -14.08
C TRP A 98 -16.32 -0.85 -14.28
N LYS A 99 -15.88 -0.87 -15.54
CA LYS A 99 -14.47 -0.71 -15.92
C LYS A 99 -14.22 0.78 -16.12
N ILE A 100 -13.28 1.32 -15.38
CA ILE A 100 -12.97 2.75 -15.30
C ILE A 100 -11.54 2.93 -15.84
N THR A 101 -11.41 3.76 -16.88
CA THR A 101 -10.12 4.20 -17.41
C THR A 101 -9.94 5.67 -17.07
N PHE A 102 -8.86 6.01 -16.37
CA PHE A 102 -8.55 7.39 -15.99
C PHE A 102 -7.81 8.08 -17.14
N LEU A 103 -8.43 9.10 -17.73
CA LEU A 103 -7.90 9.79 -18.92
C LEU A 103 -7.15 11.07 -18.58
N HIS A 104 -7.41 11.65 -17.41
CA HIS A 104 -6.82 12.93 -16.99
C HIS A 104 -5.77 12.79 -15.87
N ASN A 105 -5.96 11.84 -14.96
CA ASN A 105 -5.01 11.56 -13.90
C ASN A 105 -3.99 10.54 -14.43
N TRP A 106 -2.77 11.02 -14.69
CA TRP A 106 -1.67 10.22 -15.21
C TRP A 106 -0.84 9.60 -14.10
N GLY A 107 -0.10 8.54 -14.45
CA GLY A 107 0.71 7.77 -13.53
C GLY A 107 -0.05 6.65 -12.83
N ASP A 108 0.63 5.99 -11.90
CA ASP A 108 0.11 4.87 -11.12
C ASP A 108 -0.80 5.41 -10.00
N LEU A 109 -2.11 5.29 -10.16
CA LEU A 109 -3.09 5.88 -9.24
C LEU A 109 -3.44 4.91 -8.13
N ALA A 110 -3.64 5.42 -6.91
CA ALA A 110 -4.11 4.58 -5.83
C ALA A 110 -5.47 3.90 -6.17
N PRO A 111 -5.71 2.64 -5.78
CA PRO A 111 -6.99 1.98 -6.00
C PRO A 111 -8.17 2.71 -5.35
N LEU A 112 -9.30 2.76 -6.06
CA LEU A 112 -10.57 3.21 -5.49
C LEU A 112 -10.96 2.34 -4.30
N VAL A 113 -11.49 2.96 -3.25
CA VAL A 113 -12.03 2.28 -2.07
C VAL A 113 -13.55 2.35 -2.11
N ALA A 114 -14.22 1.20 -2.05
CA ALA A 114 -15.67 1.12 -2.08
C ALA A 114 -16.28 0.89 -0.69
N ASP A 115 -17.24 1.72 -0.29
CA ASP A 115 -18.10 1.49 0.89
C ASP A 115 -19.50 1.05 0.43
N GLY A 116 -19.79 -0.24 0.60
CA GLY A 116 -21.08 -0.86 0.25
C GLY A 116 -22.03 -1.07 1.43
N ARG A 117 -21.81 -0.46 2.60
CA ARG A 117 -22.66 -0.71 3.79
C ARG A 117 -24.12 -0.29 3.61
N GLN A 118 -24.41 0.54 2.61
CA GLN A 118 -25.77 0.96 2.26
C GLN A 118 -26.38 0.15 1.10
N LEU A 119 -25.68 -0.85 0.57
CA LEU A 119 -26.26 -1.81 -0.38
C LEU A 119 -27.32 -2.64 0.33
N THR A 120 -28.41 -2.93 -0.37
CA THR A 120 -29.51 -3.77 0.11
C THR A 120 -29.71 -4.96 -0.82
N GLY A 121 -30.43 -5.97 -0.33
CA GLY A 121 -30.63 -7.23 -1.04
C GLY A 121 -29.92 -8.39 -0.34
N ASP A 122 -29.93 -9.55 -0.98
CA ASP A 122 -29.36 -10.76 -0.40
C ASP A 122 -27.84 -10.86 -0.65
N SER A 123 -27.08 -10.86 0.44
CA SER A 123 -25.61 -10.95 0.46
C SER A 123 -24.89 -9.99 -0.49
N PRO A 124 -25.11 -8.67 -0.33
CA PRO A 124 -24.43 -7.67 -1.16
C PRO A 124 -22.92 -7.69 -0.92
N ARG A 125 -22.17 -7.69 -2.00
CA ARG A 125 -20.70 -7.58 -2.01
C ARG A 125 -20.28 -6.51 -3.00
N ILE A 126 -19.25 -5.75 -2.65
CA ILE A 126 -18.59 -4.80 -3.55
C ILE A 126 -17.07 -4.98 -3.43
N ARG A 127 -16.37 -4.93 -4.56
CA ARG A 127 -14.91 -4.98 -4.62
C ARG A 127 -14.38 -4.04 -5.70
N VAL A 128 -13.13 -3.63 -5.54
CA VAL A 128 -12.37 -2.87 -6.53
C VAL A 128 -11.10 -3.65 -6.85
N ASP A 129 -10.87 -3.87 -8.15
CA ASP A 129 -9.67 -4.51 -8.68
C ASP A 129 -8.92 -3.52 -9.56
N GLU A 130 -7.60 -3.46 -9.42
CA GLU A 130 -6.71 -2.73 -10.33
C GLU A 130 -6.34 -3.67 -11.49
N LEU A 131 -6.63 -3.26 -12.72
CA LEU A 131 -6.41 -4.07 -13.91
C LEU A 131 -5.12 -3.70 -14.65
N ILE A 132 -4.78 -2.41 -14.67
CA ILE A 132 -3.58 -1.87 -15.34
C ILE A 132 -3.07 -0.67 -14.53
N HIS A 133 -1.79 -0.69 -14.19
CA HIS A 133 -1.07 0.46 -13.64
C HIS A 133 -0.83 1.53 -14.71
N GLY A 134 -1.16 2.77 -14.40
CA GLY A 134 -0.88 3.91 -15.26
C GLY A 134 0.60 4.28 -15.32
N PHE A 135 1.04 4.82 -16.46
CA PHE A 135 2.39 5.31 -16.68
C PHE A 135 2.37 6.46 -17.70
N SER A 136 3.12 7.53 -17.46
CA SER A 136 3.17 8.71 -18.37
C SER A 136 4.56 9.23 -18.71
N ASP A 137 5.61 8.72 -18.07
CA ASP A 137 6.85 9.47 -17.97
C ASP A 137 7.81 9.11 -19.11
N LEU A 138 7.60 9.76 -20.26
CA LEU A 138 8.36 9.50 -21.49
C LEU A 138 9.39 10.59 -21.81
N ALA A 139 9.36 11.77 -21.19
CA ALA A 139 10.25 12.88 -21.51
C ALA A 139 11.15 13.28 -20.33
N THR A 140 12.40 13.65 -20.61
CA THR A 140 13.35 14.03 -19.55
C THR A 140 12.83 15.23 -18.77
N GLY A 141 12.78 15.11 -17.44
CA GLY A 141 12.23 16.14 -16.55
C GLY A 141 10.74 15.99 -16.27
N ASP A 142 10.02 15.20 -17.07
CA ASP A 142 8.65 14.80 -16.77
C ASP A 142 8.68 13.53 -15.92
N PHE A 143 8.33 13.68 -14.64
CA PHE A 143 8.10 12.58 -13.74
C PHE A 143 6.74 12.75 -13.06
N THR A 144 6.05 11.63 -12.90
CA THR A 144 4.85 11.56 -12.07
C THR A 144 5.26 11.89 -10.64
N HIS A 145 4.65 12.93 -10.09
CA HIS A 145 4.90 13.31 -8.71
C HIS A 145 4.15 12.38 -7.76
N GLU A 146 4.78 12.01 -6.65
CA GLU A 146 4.05 11.39 -5.54
C GLU A 146 3.05 12.41 -4.99
N VAL A 147 1.79 11.99 -4.85
CA VAL A 147 0.74 12.79 -4.21
C VAL A 147 0.06 11.98 -3.13
N GLN A 148 0.01 12.55 -1.92
CA GLN A 148 -0.68 11.97 -0.78
C GLN A 148 -1.69 12.96 -0.21
N ASP A 149 -2.87 12.47 0.14
CA ASP A 149 -3.93 13.27 0.74
C ASP A 149 -3.99 13.02 2.24
N VAL A 150 -3.83 14.09 3.02
CA VAL A 150 -4.20 14.11 4.44
C VAL A 150 -5.58 14.70 4.54
N TYR A 151 -6.52 14.03 5.18
CA TYR A 151 -7.89 14.54 5.26
C TYR A 151 -8.54 14.23 6.58
N THR A 152 -9.53 15.06 6.89
CA THR A 152 -10.30 14.95 8.12
C THR A 152 -11.74 14.58 7.83
N ASP A 153 -12.37 13.87 8.76
CA ASP A 153 -13.75 13.43 8.66
C ASP A 153 -14.45 13.55 10.02
N GLY A 154 -15.78 13.56 9.98
CA GLY A 154 -16.65 13.71 11.15
C GLY A 154 -18.12 13.76 10.74
N VAL A 155 -19.01 13.69 11.72
CA VAL A 155 -20.46 13.89 11.50
C VAL A 155 -21.02 15.10 12.28
N TYR A 156 -20.13 15.78 13.00
CA TYR A 156 -20.34 17.03 13.72
C TYR A 156 -19.11 17.94 13.52
N PRO A 157 -19.20 19.28 13.62
CA PRO A 157 -18.04 20.16 13.56
C PRO A 157 -16.85 19.65 14.37
N ILE A 158 -15.70 19.52 13.71
CA ILE A 158 -14.47 19.05 14.33
C ILE A 158 -13.52 20.19 14.68
N THR A 159 -12.80 20.05 15.79
CA THR A 159 -11.73 20.98 16.19
C THR A 159 -10.54 20.21 16.76
N GLY A 160 -9.44 20.91 17.09
CA GLY A 160 -8.24 20.32 17.67
C GLY A 160 -7.07 20.22 16.68
N SER A 161 -6.16 19.29 16.94
CA SER A 161 -4.95 19.11 16.13
C SER A 161 -4.54 17.64 16.02
N PHE A 162 -3.66 17.37 15.08
CA PHE A 162 -3.02 16.07 14.88
C PHE A 162 -1.54 16.25 14.54
N THR A 163 -0.77 15.17 14.60
CA THR A 163 0.63 15.14 14.15
C THR A 163 0.82 14.00 13.15
N LEU A 164 1.75 14.18 12.22
CA LEU A 164 2.09 13.18 11.20
C LEU A 164 3.52 12.69 11.40
N THR A 165 3.77 11.43 11.09
CA THR A 165 5.14 10.90 10.93
C THR A 165 5.51 10.94 9.45
N PHE A 166 6.60 11.64 9.11
CA PHE A 166 7.19 11.69 7.78
C PHE A 166 8.72 11.63 7.87
N ASN A 167 9.34 10.86 6.98
CA ASN A 167 10.80 10.65 6.96
C ASN A 167 11.41 10.28 8.34
N GLY A 168 10.70 9.43 9.10
CA GLY A 168 11.12 8.99 10.44
C GLY A 168 11.00 10.03 11.55
N LYS A 169 10.44 11.22 11.28
CA LYS A 169 10.23 12.29 12.26
C LYS A 169 8.76 12.66 12.36
N ASN A 170 8.36 13.14 13.54
CA ASN A 170 7.02 13.67 13.74
C ASN A 170 7.00 15.17 13.42
N THR A 171 5.92 15.63 12.79
CA THR A 171 5.66 17.06 12.61
C THR A 171 5.37 17.73 13.96
N GLY A 172 5.41 19.07 13.99
CA GLY A 172 4.67 19.84 15.00
C GLY A 172 3.16 19.61 14.89
N ALA A 173 2.40 20.15 15.86
CA ALA A 173 0.94 20.06 15.83
C ALA A 173 0.34 20.79 14.61
N ILE A 174 -0.48 20.09 13.84
CA ILE A 174 -1.21 20.60 12.69
C ILE A 174 -2.67 20.74 13.09
N TRP A 175 -3.18 21.97 13.10
CA TRP A 175 -4.57 22.26 13.45
C TRP A 175 -5.53 21.86 12.32
N VAL A 176 -6.76 21.47 12.65
CA VAL A 176 -7.78 21.18 11.62
C VAL A 176 -8.03 22.38 10.69
N SER A 177 -7.86 23.59 11.22
CA SER A 177 -7.98 24.84 10.48
C SER A 177 -6.74 25.19 9.65
N ALA A 178 -5.62 24.48 9.79
CA ALA A 178 -4.33 24.85 9.19
C ALA A 178 -4.46 25.11 7.68
N SER A 179 -3.88 26.21 7.23
CA SER A 179 -3.71 26.55 5.82
C SER A 179 -2.77 25.56 5.11
N ALA A 180 -2.78 25.57 3.78
CA ALA A 180 -1.83 24.78 3.00
C ALA A 180 -0.37 25.13 3.34
N LEU A 181 -0.08 26.42 3.59
CA LEU A 181 1.27 26.88 3.94
C LEU A 181 1.73 26.38 5.31
N GLU A 182 0.85 26.39 6.32
CA GLU A 182 1.16 25.86 7.65
C GLU A 182 1.42 24.35 7.61
N MET A 183 0.61 23.61 6.87
CA MET A 183 0.81 22.17 6.62
C MET A 183 2.15 21.92 5.92
N GLN A 184 2.45 22.69 4.86
CA GLN A 184 3.70 22.57 4.11
C GLN A 184 4.91 22.85 5.01
N ALA A 185 4.88 23.91 5.81
CA ALA A 185 5.96 24.25 6.72
C ALA A 185 6.21 23.14 7.77
N ALA A 186 5.12 22.58 8.34
CA ALA A 186 5.22 21.51 9.33
C ALA A 186 5.85 20.23 8.75
N LEU A 187 5.50 19.88 7.50
CA LEU A 187 6.07 18.73 6.80
C LEU A 187 7.50 18.98 6.34
N GLN A 188 7.80 20.15 5.76
CA GLN A 188 9.13 20.50 5.27
C GLN A 188 10.17 20.50 6.41
N ALA A 189 9.77 20.82 7.64
CA ALA A 189 10.65 20.75 8.80
C ALA A 189 11.13 19.32 9.15
N THR A 190 10.49 18.28 8.61
CA THR A 190 10.85 16.88 8.87
C THR A 190 11.87 16.32 7.89
N THR A 191 12.16 17.01 6.76
CA THR A 191 13.05 16.51 5.71
C THR A 191 13.88 17.60 5.03
N THR A 192 15.06 17.20 4.56
CA THR A 192 15.91 18.00 3.66
C THR A 192 16.05 17.36 2.28
N SER A 193 15.53 16.13 2.08
CA SER A 193 15.68 15.35 0.85
C SER A 193 14.52 15.54 -0.14
N TYR A 194 13.42 16.12 0.32
CA TYR A 194 12.23 16.32 -0.51
C TYR A 194 11.82 17.79 -0.51
N SER A 195 11.37 18.26 -1.67
CA SER A 195 10.57 19.46 -1.79
C SER A 195 9.10 19.10 -1.63
N ILE A 196 8.38 19.87 -0.82
CA ILE A 196 6.97 19.63 -0.50
C ILE A 196 6.13 20.81 -0.95
N LYS A 197 5.08 20.53 -1.72
CA LYS A 197 4.02 21.48 -2.08
C LYS A 197 2.70 20.98 -1.53
N VAL A 198 1.94 21.85 -0.88
CA VAL A 198 0.61 21.51 -0.35
C VAL A 198 -0.46 22.38 -0.99
N THR A 199 -1.60 21.77 -1.34
CA THR A 199 -2.86 22.46 -1.60
C THR A 199 -3.89 22.06 -0.55
N LYS A 200 -4.90 22.90 -0.32
CA LYS A 200 -5.99 22.61 0.61
C LYS A 200 -7.32 22.82 -0.08
N THR A 201 -8.21 21.83 0.03
CA THR A 201 -9.61 21.93 -0.38
C THR A 201 -10.53 21.71 0.82
N VAL A 202 -11.62 22.48 0.89
CA VAL A 202 -12.64 22.29 1.91
C VAL A 202 -13.48 21.10 1.52
N ARG A 203 -13.55 20.10 2.38
CA ARG A 203 -14.30 18.85 2.13
C ARG A 203 -15.75 19.03 2.56
N ASN A 204 -15.98 19.54 3.76
CA ASN A 204 -17.29 19.95 4.24
C ASN A 204 -17.16 21.12 5.21
N ALA A 205 -17.62 22.30 4.77
CA ALA A 205 -17.55 23.52 5.57
C ALA A 205 -18.35 23.43 6.87
N ALA A 206 -19.50 22.76 6.86
CA ALA A 206 -20.36 22.61 8.05
C ALA A 206 -19.73 21.68 9.11
N LEU A 207 -18.80 20.82 8.71
CA LEU A 207 -18.07 19.94 9.61
C LEU A 207 -16.68 20.46 9.96
N ASN A 208 -16.22 21.54 9.34
CA ASN A 208 -14.83 22.00 9.42
C ASN A 208 -13.82 20.91 8.98
N THR A 209 -14.16 20.15 7.94
CA THR A 209 -13.28 19.12 7.38
C THR A 209 -12.63 19.58 6.07
N ALA A 210 -11.40 19.12 5.85
CA ALA A 210 -10.58 19.50 4.70
C ALA A 210 -9.75 18.32 4.19
N VAL A 211 -9.28 18.45 2.96
CA VAL A 211 -8.22 17.64 2.35
C VAL A 211 -7.02 18.55 2.10
N TRP A 212 -5.84 18.11 2.53
CA TRP A 212 -4.55 18.66 2.16
C TRP A 212 -3.87 17.69 1.21
N SER A 213 -3.75 18.07 -0.06
CA SER A 213 -3.01 17.27 -1.05
C SER A 213 -1.55 17.70 -1.03
N VAL A 214 -0.68 16.75 -0.71
CA VAL A 214 0.75 16.92 -0.52
C VAL A 214 1.47 16.31 -1.71
N THR A 215 2.10 17.15 -2.52
CA THR A 215 2.90 16.76 -3.67
C THR A 215 4.38 16.80 -3.30
N PHE A 216 5.11 15.75 -3.62
CA PHE A 216 6.53 15.61 -3.32
C PHE A 216 7.39 15.60 -4.58
N ALA A 217 8.61 16.10 -4.47
CA ALA A 217 9.69 15.90 -5.44
C ALA A 217 11.00 15.58 -4.72
N TYR A 218 11.79 14.65 -5.26
CA TYR A 218 13.10 14.26 -4.74
C TYR A 218 14.17 15.26 -5.14
N LEU A 219 14.99 15.66 -4.17
CA LEU A 219 16.12 16.59 -4.37
C LEU A 219 17.44 15.83 -4.38
N ARG A 220 18.22 15.98 -5.45
CA ARG A 220 19.62 15.54 -5.54
C ARG A 220 20.51 16.75 -5.84
N GLY A 221 21.38 17.12 -4.90
CA GLY A 221 22.29 18.26 -5.09
C GLY A 221 21.57 19.57 -5.41
N GLU A 222 20.36 19.75 -4.87
CA GLU A 222 19.42 20.86 -5.13
C GLU A 222 18.64 20.80 -6.46
N GLU A 223 18.86 19.79 -7.31
CA GLU A 223 18.09 19.55 -8.52
C GLU A 223 16.96 18.53 -8.32
N MET A 224 15.83 18.75 -8.98
CA MET A 224 14.71 17.80 -9.02
C MET A 224 15.01 16.70 -10.04
N VAL A 225 15.05 15.45 -9.59
CA VAL A 225 15.45 14.31 -10.46
C VAL A 225 14.39 13.21 -10.58
N GLY A 226 13.24 13.37 -9.91
CA GLY A 226 12.17 12.39 -9.84
C GLY A 226 11.31 12.63 -8.60
N ALA A 227 10.22 11.90 -8.42
CA ALA A 227 9.53 11.87 -7.13
C ALA A 227 9.82 10.57 -6.38
N GLY A 228 9.94 9.46 -7.13
CA GLY A 228 10.03 8.11 -6.57
C GLY A 228 8.78 7.73 -5.78
N ASN A 229 8.68 6.46 -5.40
CA ASN A 229 7.64 6.03 -4.48
C ASN A 229 8.02 6.48 -3.05
N ILE A 230 7.29 7.44 -2.51
CA ILE A 230 7.51 7.94 -1.15
C ILE A 230 6.47 7.32 -0.24
N PHE A 231 6.89 6.76 0.89
CA PHE A 231 5.94 6.12 1.81
C PHE A 231 4.84 7.07 2.26
N THR A 232 3.62 6.53 2.34
CA THR A 232 2.49 7.27 2.86
C THR A 232 2.75 7.69 4.31
N MET A 233 2.58 8.98 4.57
CA MET A 233 2.67 9.53 5.92
C MET A 233 1.67 8.80 6.83
N THR A 234 2.00 8.70 8.12
CA THR A 234 1.10 8.08 9.10
C THR A 234 0.69 9.08 10.16
N VAL A 235 -0.52 8.91 10.70
CA VAL A 235 -1.00 9.72 11.82
C VAL A 235 -0.24 9.28 13.08
N ALA A 236 0.59 10.16 13.62
CA ALA A 236 1.35 9.90 14.84
C ALA A 236 0.47 10.03 16.09
N SER A 237 -0.35 11.08 16.13
CA SER A 237 -1.34 11.29 17.19
C SER A 237 -2.50 12.16 16.71
N SER A 238 -3.66 11.99 17.32
CA SER A 238 -4.86 12.78 17.06
C SER A 238 -5.44 13.27 18.39
N GLN A 239 -5.70 14.57 18.49
CA GLN A 239 -6.40 15.23 19.59
C GLN A 239 -7.63 15.97 19.03
N LEU A 240 -8.32 15.33 18.09
CA LEU A 240 -9.53 15.86 17.48
C LEU A 240 -10.73 15.72 18.42
N THR A 241 -11.61 16.70 18.40
CA THR A 241 -12.90 16.68 19.10
C THR A 241 -14.05 16.76 18.10
N GLY A 242 -15.23 16.26 18.50
CA GLY A 242 -16.41 16.13 17.65
C GLY A 242 -16.81 14.67 17.46
N THR A 243 -18.07 14.44 17.07
CA THR A 243 -18.60 13.10 16.83
C THR A 243 -17.93 12.47 15.62
N ASN A 244 -17.29 11.31 15.82
CA ASN A 244 -16.48 10.58 14.83
C ASN A 244 -15.36 11.41 14.20
N ALA A 245 -14.81 12.38 14.93
CA ALA A 245 -13.69 13.17 14.44
C ALA A 245 -12.47 12.28 14.22
N ILE A 246 -11.97 12.25 12.98
CA ILE A 246 -10.84 11.41 12.59
C ILE A 246 -9.98 12.12 11.53
N VAL A 247 -8.69 11.79 11.51
CA VAL A 247 -7.76 12.18 10.46
C VAL A 247 -7.23 10.91 9.80
N HIS A 248 -7.13 10.95 8.49
CA HIS A 248 -6.64 9.88 7.64
C HIS A 248 -5.53 10.42 6.75
N VAL A 249 -4.68 9.51 6.30
CA VAL A 249 -3.76 9.73 5.19
C VAL A 249 -4.03 8.66 4.16
N ALA A 250 -4.11 9.05 2.89
CA ALA A 250 -4.25 8.14 1.77
C ALA A 250 -3.22 8.50 0.70
N ASN A 251 -2.64 7.47 0.07
CA ASN A 251 -1.94 7.69 -1.18
C ASN A 251 -2.95 8.08 -2.27
N ARG A 252 -2.52 8.91 -3.23
CA ARG A 252 -3.33 9.31 -4.38
C ARG A 252 -2.65 8.94 -5.68
N VAL A 253 -1.37 9.28 -5.83
CA VAL A 253 -0.56 8.97 -7.00
C VAL A 253 0.81 8.51 -6.54
N THR A 254 1.26 7.36 -7.00
CA THR A 254 2.61 6.86 -6.75
C THR A 254 3.60 7.62 -7.63
N GLY A 255 4.60 8.23 -7.01
CA GLY A 255 5.66 8.93 -7.72
C GLY A 255 6.59 7.97 -8.47
N SER A 256 7.10 8.41 -9.61
CA SER A 256 8.01 7.62 -10.44
C SER A 256 9.45 8.12 -10.38
N ASP A 257 10.36 7.25 -10.79
CA ASP A 257 11.77 7.55 -11.07
C ASP A 257 12.05 7.17 -12.54
N PRO A 258 11.64 8.01 -13.51
CA PRO A 258 11.70 7.66 -14.92
C PRO A 258 13.15 7.64 -15.43
N PHE A 259 13.38 6.97 -16.57
CA PHE A 259 14.70 6.74 -17.20
C PHE A 259 15.59 5.68 -16.55
N ARG A 260 14.97 4.74 -15.83
CA ARG A 260 15.65 3.54 -15.34
C ARG A 260 14.90 2.29 -15.74
N PHE A 261 15.65 1.31 -16.25
CA PHE A 261 15.15 -0.03 -16.55
C PHE A 261 16.17 -1.05 -16.05
N THR A 262 15.70 -2.04 -15.29
CA THR A 262 16.57 -3.09 -14.73
C THR A 262 16.35 -4.38 -15.51
N ILE A 263 17.41 -4.85 -16.16
CA ILE A 263 17.43 -6.17 -16.82
C ILE A 263 17.83 -7.21 -15.76
N THR A 264 17.03 -8.25 -15.60
CA THR A 264 17.25 -9.32 -14.61
C THR A 264 17.34 -10.69 -15.29
N GLY A 265 17.87 -11.70 -14.58
CA GLY A 265 17.96 -13.07 -15.10
C GLY A 265 19.07 -13.32 -16.13
N LEU A 266 20.11 -12.47 -16.16
CA LEU A 266 21.24 -12.60 -17.07
C LEU A 266 22.22 -13.70 -16.63
N ARG A 267 22.94 -14.31 -17.59
CA ARG A 267 23.95 -15.33 -17.30
C ARG A 267 25.24 -14.69 -16.78
N PRO A 268 25.90 -15.25 -15.75
CA PRO A 268 27.17 -14.73 -15.22
C PRO A 268 28.34 -14.98 -16.18
N GLY A 269 29.35 -14.11 -16.11
CA GLY A 269 30.58 -14.18 -16.92
C GLY A 269 30.40 -13.81 -18.39
N ILE A 270 29.26 -13.21 -18.75
CA ILE A 270 28.92 -12.85 -20.13
C ILE A 270 28.89 -11.32 -20.26
N ARG A 271 29.40 -10.83 -21.38
CA ARG A 271 29.22 -9.42 -21.77
C ARG A 271 27.87 -9.26 -22.43
N TYR A 272 27.05 -8.36 -21.91
CA TYR A 272 25.81 -7.95 -22.56
C TYR A 272 25.95 -6.54 -23.12
N TYR A 273 25.27 -6.31 -24.23
CA TYR A 273 25.10 -5.02 -24.88
C TYR A 273 23.64 -4.63 -24.78
N ALA A 274 23.36 -3.35 -24.51
CA ALA A 274 22.02 -2.81 -24.46
C ALA A 274 21.96 -1.46 -25.16
N HIS A 275 20.80 -1.18 -25.76
CA HIS A 275 20.52 0.08 -26.44
C HIS A 275 19.05 0.48 -26.26
N VAL A 276 18.77 1.77 -26.40
CA VAL A 276 17.44 2.34 -26.16
C VAL A 276 17.04 3.20 -27.35
N MET A 277 15.91 2.88 -27.95
CA MET A 277 15.32 3.61 -29.08
C MET A 277 14.09 4.37 -28.61
N ALA A 278 14.06 5.68 -28.85
CA ALA A 278 12.84 6.47 -28.70
C ALA A 278 11.94 6.30 -29.94
N TYR A 279 10.64 6.37 -29.76
CA TYR A 279 9.63 6.31 -30.83
C TYR A 279 8.75 7.55 -30.78
N ASN A 280 8.51 8.15 -31.94
CA ASN A 280 7.50 9.17 -32.19
C ASN A 280 6.63 8.77 -33.40
N ALA A 281 5.73 9.64 -33.85
CA ALA A 281 4.81 9.35 -34.97
C ALA A 281 5.50 9.02 -36.30
N ASP A 282 6.78 9.40 -36.47
CA ASP A 282 7.57 9.13 -37.67
C ASP A 282 8.35 7.80 -37.59
N GLY A 283 8.29 7.11 -36.45
CA GLY A 283 8.89 5.78 -36.24
C GLY A 283 9.85 5.72 -35.05
N PHE A 284 10.56 4.59 -34.96
CA PHE A 284 11.69 4.48 -34.03
C PHE A 284 12.85 5.33 -34.52
N GLY A 285 13.45 6.09 -33.61
CA GLY A 285 14.75 6.70 -33.79
C GLY A 285 15.82 5.64 -34.03
N SER A 286 17.03 6.10 -34.35
CA SER A 286 18.13 5.21 -34.70
C SER A 286 18.45 4.21 -33.59
N ALA A 287 18.59 2.93 -33.96
CA ALA A 287 19.21 1.88 -33.13
C ALA A 287 20.69 2.15 -32.79
N ASN A 288 21.27 3.23 -33.30
CA ASN A 288 22.63 3.66 -32.99
C ASN A 288 22.72 4.50 -31.71
N SER A 289 21.77 4.35 -30.78
CA SER A 289 21.98 4.89 -29.43
C SER A 289 23.29 4.32 -28.85
N PRO A 290 24.03 5.06 -28.02
CA PRO A 290 25.29 4.56 -27.48
C PRO A 290 25.10 3.19 -26.83
N LEU A 291 25.86 2.20 -27.30
CA LEU A 291 25.83 0.86 -26.72
C LEU A 291 26.34 0.92 -25.29
N ALA A 292 25.45 0.67 -24.33
CA ALA A 292 25.86 0.33 -22.99
C ALA A 292 26.36 -1.11 -23.01
N SER A 293 27.49 -1.40 -22.38
CA SER A 293 27.93 -2.78 -22.18
C SER A 293 28.43 -2.99 -20.76
N ALA A 294 28.14 -4.16 -20.22
CA ALA A 294 28.61 -4.61 -18.93
C ALA A 294 28.95 -6.09 -18.99
N VAL A 295 29.93 -6.53 -18.21
CA VAL A 295 30.22 -7.95 -18.00
C VAL A 295 29.65 -8.35 -16.66
N THR A 296 28.88 -9.44 -16.63
CA THR A 296 28.32 -9.99 -15.39
C THR A 296 29.37 -10.79 -14.61
N CYS A 297 30.50 -10.19 -14.24
CA CYS A 297 31.54 -10.87 -13.46
C CYS A 297 31.14 -11.02 -11.98
N SER A 298 31.69 -12.06 -11.34
CA SER A 298 31.73 -12.22 -9.89
C SER A 298 33.17 -12.05 -9.39
N GLN A 299 33.36 -11.87 -8.09
CA GLN A 299 34.69 -11.87 -7.48
C GLN A 299 35.48 -13.15 -7.81
N PRO A 300 36.80 -13.06 -8.05
CA PRO A 300 37.63 -14.24 -8.23
C PRO A 300 37.61 -15.15 -6.98
N PRO A 301 37.53 -16.48 -7.14
CA PRO A 301 37.60 -17.39 -6.00
C PRO A 301 38.96 -17.31 -5.28
N ALA A 302 38.97 -17.63 -3.99
CA ALA A 302 40.19 -17.65 -3.18
C ALA A 302 41.32 -18.48 -3.83
N PRO A 303 42.59 -18.05 -3.73
CA PRO A 303 43.73 -18.85 -4.17
C PRO A 303 43.77 -20.21 -3.46
N LYS A 304 44.22 -21.24 -4.17
CA LYS A 304 44.30 -22.61 -3.65
C LYS A 304 45.70 -22.89 -3.10
N SER A 305 45.78 -23.76 -2.09
CA SER A 305 47.05 -24.30 -1.59
C SER A 305 48.04 -23.24 -1.08
N VAL A 306 47.56 -22.24 -0.35
CA VAL A 306 48.43 -21.22 0.26
C VAL A 306 49.31 -21.88 1.33
N THR A 307 50.62 -21.79 1.18
CA THR A 307 51.60 -22.32 2.13
C THR A 307 52.68 -21.29 2.42
N ALA A 308 53.22 -21.30 3.64
CA ALA A 308 54.35 -20.47 4.03
C ALA A 308 55.49 -21.36 4.54
N SER A 309 56.71 -21.06 4.12
CA SER A 309 57.92 -21.77 4.54
C SER A 309 59.02 -20.79 4.94
N VAL A 310 59.89 -21.20 5.86
CA VAL A 310 61.01 -20.38 6.33
C VAL A 310 62.18 -20.55 5.36
N VAL A 311 62.67 -19.44 4.82
CA VAL A 311 63.89 -19.42 4.01
C VAL A 311 65.10 -19.16 4.91
N ASP A 312 65.02 -18.17 5.80
CA ASP A 312 66.03 -17.84 6.81
C ASP A 312 65.44 -17.06 8.00
N GLY A 313 66.29 -16.56 8.91
CA GLY A 313 65.87 -15.83 10.12
C GLY A 313 65.15 -14.49 9.88
N THR A 314 65.09 -14.02 8.64
CA THR A 314 64.41 -12.78 8.22
C THR A 314 63.52 -12.94 6.99
N THR A 315 63.47 -14.14 6.38
CA THR A 315 62.83 -14.36 5.08
C THR A 315 61.84 -15.52 5.12
N LEU A 316 60.61 -15.25 4.68
CA LEU A 316 59.56 -16.25 4.46
C LEU A 316 59.27 -16.36 2.95
N GLN A 317 59.08 -17.59 2.48
CA GLN A 317 58.53 -17.86 1.16
C GLN A 317 57.05 -18.20 1.31
N VAL A 318 56.20 -17.63 0.45
CA VAL A 318 54.76 -17.86 0.40
C VAL A 318 54.39 -18.33 -1.00
N ASP A 319 53.79 -19.51 -1.11
CA ASP A 319 53.39 -20.14 -2.37
C ASP A 319 51.87 -20.36 -2.40
N TRP A 320 51.26 -20.17 -3.57
CA TRP A 320 49.83 -20.45 -3.81
C TRP A 320 49.58 -20.83 -5.28
N SER A 321 48.36 -21.29 -5.59
CA SER A 321 47.91 -21.63 -6.95
C SER A 321 46.64 -20.89 -7.33
N ALA A 322 46.52 -20.53 -8.60
CA ALA A 322 45.39 -19.76 -9.14
C ALA A 322 44.09 -20.57 -9.15
N SER A 323 42.96 -19.88 -8.98
CA SER A 323 41.62 -20.45 -9.16
C SER A 323 41.13 -20.28 -10.60
N THR A 324 40.27 -21.19 -11.07
CA THR A 324 39.71 -21.16 -12.43
C THR A 324 38.63 -20.09 -12.54
N VAL A 325 38.85 -19.10 -13.40
CA VAL A 325 37.91 -18.01 -13.72
C VAL A 325 37.71 -17.91 -15.23
N SER A 326 36.63 -17.27 -15.70
CA SER A 326 36.44 -17.01 -17.12
C SER A 326 37.50 -16.03 -17.65
N GLU A 327 37.82 -16.11 -18.94
CA GLU A 327 38.80 -15.20 -19.57
C GLU A 327 38.37 -13.73 -19.52
N LEU A 328 37.06 -13.47 -19.45
CA LEU A 328 36.50 -12.12 -19.31
C LEU A 328 36.54 -11.57 -17.87
N CYS A 329 36.87 -12.41 -16.89
CA CYS A 329 36.96 -12.06 -15.46
C CYS A 329 38.31 -12.56 -14.89
N SER A 330 39.43 -12.21 -15.54
CA SER A 330 40.78 -12.66 -15.16
C SER A 330 41.24 -12.12 -13.80
N VAL A 331 42.18 -12.82 -13.16
CA VAL A 331 42.85 -12.33 -11.94
C VAL A 331 43.98 -11.38 -12.32
N ASP A 332 43.85 -10.10 -11.97
CA ASP A 332 44.82 -9.08 -12.36
C ASP A 332 45.96 -8.89 -11.34
N LYS A 333 45.70 -9.15 -10.06
CA LYS A 333 46.69 -9.01 -8.96
C LYS A 333 46.38 -9.93 -7.79
N TYR A 334 47.41 -10.24 -7.01
CA TYR A 334 47.28 -10.86 -5.68
C TYR A 334 47.69 -9.85 -4.61
N LYS A 335 46.93 -9.79 -3.51
CA LYS A 335 47.30 -9.07 -2.30
C LYS A 335 47.90 -10.09 -1.33
N VAL A 336 49.12 -9.84 -0.86
CA VAL A 336 49.79 -10.69 0.15
C VAL A 336 49.97 -9.87 1.41
N GLU A 337 49.38 -10.33 2.50
CA GLU A 337 49.39 -9.65 3.80
C GLU A 337 49.99 -10.58 4.86
N TRP A 338 50.72 -10.00 5.81
CA TRP A 338 51.39 -10.77 6.87
C TRP A 338 51.25 -10.06 8.22
N TYR A 339 50.92 -10.84 9.25
CA TYR A 339 50.69 -10.36 10.61
C TYR A 339 51.39 -11.27 11.62
N ARG A 340 51.71 -10.72 12.80
CA ARG A 340 52.34 -11.49 13.91
C ARG A 340 51.34 -12.21 14.80
N THR A 341 50.06 -11.90 14.64
CA THR A 341 48.93 -12.47 15.39
C THR A 341 47.78 -12.69 14.41
N GLU A 342 46.88 -13.62 14.70
CA GLU A 342 45.65 -13.76 13.92
C GLU A 342 44.90 -12.41 13.90
N GLY A 343 44.53 -11.95 12.71
CA GLY A 343 43.77 -10.73 12.56
C GLY A 343 42.34 -10.91 13.04
N THR A 344 41.78 -9.90 13.70
CA THR A 344 40.35 -9.88 14.02
C THR A 344 39.56 -9.42 12.80
N GLN A 345 38.61 -10.23 12.36
CA GLN A 345 37.67 -9.84 11.29
C GLN A 345 36.86 -8.63 11.73
N GLU A 346 36.67 -7.68 10.80
CA GLU A 346 35.80 -6.54 11.03
C GLU A 346 34.36 -6.91 10.72
N GLN A 347 33.43 -6.39 11.53
CA GLN A 347 32.00 -6.52 11.30
C GLN A 347 31.36 -5.15 11.22
N GLN A 348 30.66 -4.92 10.11
CA GLN A 348 29.84 -3.73 9.94
C GLN A 348 28.38 -4.15 9.78
N THR A 349 27.46 -3.33 10.27
CA THR A 349 26.03 -3.63 10.19
C THR A 349 25.33 -2.59 9.33
N ILE A 350 24.76 -3.05 8.22
CA ILE A 350 23.82 -2.26 7.43
C ILE A 350 22.45 -2.43 8.06
N THR A 351 21.77 -1.32 8.36
CA THR A 351 20.47 -1.33 9.01
C THR A 351 19.46 -0.60 8.16
N THR A 352 18.41 -1.29 7.74
CA THR A 352 17.16 -0.63 7.34
C THR A 352 16.21 -0.65 8.53
N SER A 353 15.58 0.48 8.82
CA SER A 353 14.58 0.59 9.89
C SER A 353 13.39 1.35 9.36
N ALA A 354 12.19 0.90 9.71
CA ALA A 354 10.95 1.56 9.33
C ALA A 354 9.99 1.65 10.52
N GLY A 355 9.05 2.60 10.43
CA GLY A 355 7.86 2.63 11.30
C GLY A 355 6.92 1.46 11.00
N LYS A 356 5.72 1.44 11.57
CA LYS A 356 4.81 0.27 11.45
C LYS A 356 4.14 0.11 10.07
N GLY A 357 4.36 1.02 9.12
CA GLY A 357 3.56 1.12 7.90
C GLY A 357 2.08 1.44 8.21
N ILE A 358 1.20 1.15 7.24
CA ILE A 358 -0.26 1.20 7.43
C ILE A 358 -0.75 -0.25 7.44
N PRO A 359 -1.40 -0.73 8.50
CA PRO A 359 -1.89 -2.10 8.52
C PRO A 359 -3.07 -2.27 7.55
N GLU A 360 -3.17 -3.44 6.92
CA GLU A 360 -4.41 -3.82 6.22
C GLU A 360 -5.52 -4.01 7.25
N VAL A 361 -6.69 -3.49 6.94
CA VAL A 361 -7.90 -3.72 7.72
C VAL A 361 -8.95 -4.34 6.84
N GLN A 362 -9.38 -5.55 7.21
CA GLN A 362 -10.50 -6.23 6.59
C GLN A 362 -11.66 -6.36 7.57
N ARG A 363 -12.86 -6.40 7.03
CA ARG A 363 -14.11 -6.46 7.77
C ARG A 363 -14.87 -7.71 7.36
N LEU A 364 -15.05 -8.62 8.31
CA LEU A 364 -15.85 -9.82 8.19
C LEU A 364 -17.20 -9.57 8.83
N VAL A 365 -18.30 -9.83 8.12
CA VAL A 365 -19.65 -9.61 8.64
C VAL A 365 -20.50 -10.82 8.37
N ASN A 366 -21.18 -11.31 9.40
CA ASN A 366 -22.29 -12.21 9.22
C ASN A 366 -23.61 -11.58 9.66
N PHE A 367 -24.70 -12.03 9.06
CA PHE A 367 -26.01 -11.46 9.26
C PHE A 367 -27.10 -12.48 8.92
N ALA A 368 -28.29 -12.24 9.46
CA ALA A 368 -29.54 -12.92 9.13
C ALA A 368 -30.69 -11.92 9.24
N ASP A 369 -31.85 -12.22 8.63
CA ASP A 369 -33.03 -11.34 8.64
C ASP A 369 -33.80 -11.37 9.97
N SER A 370 -33.51 -12.35 10.81
CA SER A 370 -34.02 -12.48 12.18
C SER A 370 -32.96 -13.13 13.08
N GLN A 371 -33.20 -13.14 14.39
CA GLN A 371 -32.32 -13.76 15.39
C GLN A 371 -32.35 -15.29 15.33
N THR A 372 -31.86 -15.85 14.22
CA THR A 372 -31.89 -17.28 13.89
C THR A 372 -30.54 -17.80 13.38
N LEU A 373 -29.52 -16.94 13.29
CA LEU A 373 -28.20 -17.32 12.80
C LEU A 373 -27.56 -18.36 13.74
N ASN A 374 -27.07 -19.47 13.17
CA ASN A 374 -26.41 -20.53 13.91
C ASN A 374 -25.39 -21.28 13.02
N GLY A 375 -24.59 -22.16 13.64
CA GLY A 375 -23.59 -22.98 12.97
C GLY A 375 -22.20 -22.37 12.92
N TYR A 376 -21.45 -22.72 11.89
CA TYR A 376 -20.03 -22.43 11.78
C TYR A 376 -19.66 -21.90 10.38
N PHE A 377 -18.58 -21.13 10.32
CA PHE A 377 -17.91 -20.74 9.08
C PHE A 377 -16.42 -21.06 9.16
N LYS A 378 -15.74 -21.02 8.00
CA LYS A 378 -14.29 -21.10 7.90
C LYS A 378 -13.74 -19.89 7.16
N LEU A 379 -12.52 -19.51 7.51
CA LEU A 379 -11.75 -18.48 6.81
C LEU A 379 -10.58 -19.14 6.08
N ALA A 380 -10.24 -18.62 4.90
CA ALA A 380 -9.08 -19.04 4.15
C ALA A 380 -8.21 -17.84 3.75
N PHE A 381 -6.90 -18.01 3.88
CA PHE A 381 -5.91 -16.99 3.56
C PHE A 381 -4.60 -17.65 3.13
N GLY A 382 -3.99 -17.18 2.03
CA GLY A 382 -2.75 -17.74 1.50
C GLY A 382 -2.83 -19.24 1.16
N GLY A 383 -4.01 -19.74 0.81
CA GLY A 383 -4.23 -21.17 0.50
C GLY A 383 -4.44 -22.08 1.72
N GLU A 384 -4.28 -21.57 2.95
CA GLU A 384 -4.63 -22.30 4.17
C GLU A 384 -6.05 -21.98 4.63
N VAL A 385 -6.66 -22.91 5.37
CA VAL A 385 -8.05 -22.81 5.85
C VAL A 385 -8.12 -23.07 7.34
N THR A 386 -8.89 -22.26 8.07
CA THR A 386 -9.09 -22.45 9.50
C THR A 386 -9.92 -23.71 9.81
N GLU A 387 -9.83 -24.16 11.07
CA GLU A 387 -10.91 -24.98 11.65
C GLU A 387 -12.22 -24.19 11.72
N ASN A 388 -13.31 -24.89 12.12
CA ASN A 388 -14.62 -24.27 12.28
C ASN A 388 -14.58 -23.11 13.29
N ILE A 389 -15.14 -21.98 12.88
CA ILE A 389 -15.37 -20.80 13.68
C ILE A 389 -16.86 -20.66 13.91
N ARG A 390 -17.28 -20.60 15.17
CA ARG A 390 -18.71 -20.46 15.50
C ARG A 390 -19.22 -19.11 14.99
N TRP A 391 -20.47 -19.06 14.53
CA TRP A 391 -21.11 -17.86 13.97
C TRP A 391 -21.06 -16.63 14.90
N ASP A 392 -20.89 -16.79 16.20
CA ASP A 392 -20.75 -15.70 17.18
C ASP A 392 -19.45 -15.80 17.98
N ALA A 393 -18.40 -16.41 17.39
CA ALA A 393 -17.09 -16.51 18.02
C ALA A 393 -16.62 -15.15 18.59
N ALA A 394 -15.92 -15.19 19.71
CA ALA A 394 -15.29 -14.01 20.29
C ALA A 394 -14.22 -13.44 19.34
N ALA A 395 -13.83 -12.19 19.54
CA ALA A 395 -12.71 -11.62 18.80
C ALA A 395 -11.39 -12.28 19.21
N ILE A 396 -11.16 -12.39 20.53
CA ILE A 396 -9.95 -12.92 21.16
C ILE A 396 -10.29 -14.08 22.11
N GLY A 397 -9.29 -14.90 22.47
CA GLY A 397 -9.43 -16.02 23.40
C GLY A 397 -9.62 -17.38 22.73
N LEU A 398 -9.96 -18.39 23.52
CA LEU A 398 -10.12 -19.76 23.03
C LEU A 398 -11.28 -19.86 22.02
N ASN A 399 -11.04 -20.48 20.87
CA ASN A 399 -11.94 -20.62 19.73
C ASN A 399 -12.38 -19.28 19.09
N SER A 400 -11.61 -18.22 19.28
CA SER A 400 -11.92 -16.89 18.74
C SER A 400 -11.51 -16.75 17.26
N VAL A 401 -12.00 -15.71 16.59
CA VAL A 401 -11.57 -15.40 15.22
C VAL A 401 -10.06 -15.15 15.16
N LYS A 402 -9.50 -14.37 16.10
CA LYS A 402 -8.04 -14.14 16.21
C LYS A 402 -7.27 -15.46 16.34
N GLU A 403 -7.61 -16.32 17.29
CA GLU A 403 -6.88 -17.58 17.51
C GLU A 403 -6.91 -18.46 16.25
N ARG A 404 -8.07 -18.55 15.59
CA ARG A 404 -8.24 -19.38 14.39
C ARG A 404 -7.41 -18.88 13.21
N LEU A 405 -7.33 -17.56 13.03
CA LEU A 405 -6.52 -16.94 11.99
C LEU A 405 -5.01 -17.05 12.26
N GLU A 406 -4.57 -16.79 13.50
CA GLU A 406 -3.14 -16.85 13.86
C GLU A 406 -2.55 -18.28 13.87
N ARG A 407 -3.39 -19.31 13.73
CA ARG A 407 -2.94 -20.69 13.50
C ARG A 407 -2.59 -20.97 12.05
N LEU A 408 -3.01 -20.13 11.11
CA LEU A 408 -2.59 -20.21 9.73
C LEU A 408 -1.14 -19.70 9.63
N SER A 409 -0.25 -20.52 9.08
CA SER A 409 1.16 -20.14 8.92
C SER A 409 1.32 -18.93 7.99
N THR A 410 0.30 -18.70 7.15
CA THR A 410 0.21 -17.64 6.16
C THR A 410 -0.32 -16.31 6.69
N VAL A 411 -0.80 -16.17 7.94
CA VAL A 411 -1.45 -14.92 8.43
C VAL A 411 -0.59 -14.11 9.39
N GLY A 412 0.34 -14.74 10.11
CA GLY A 412 1.11 -14.06 11.16
C GLY A 412 0.20 -13.58 12.30
N SER A 413 0.47 -12.39 12.84
CA SER A 413 -0.34 -11.84 13.94
C SER A 413 -1.40 -10.85 13.44
N VAL A 414 -2.59 -10.93 14.02
CA VAL A 414 -3.72 -10.03 13.72
C VAL A 414 -4.30 -9.44 14.99
N ASP A 415 -4.74 -8.19 14.94
CA ASP A 415 -5.67 -7.67 15.95
C ASP A 415 -7.10 -7.87 15.46
N VAL A 416 -8.00 -8.27 16.36
CA VAL A 416 -9.40 -8.51 16.01
C VAL A 416 -10.28 -7.85 17.06
N SER A 417 -11.20 -7.02 16.59
CA SER A 417 -12.31 -6.50 17.39
C SER A 417 -13.63 -7.05 16.88
N LYS A 418 -14.64 -7.10 17.75
CA LYS A 418 -15.97 -7.61 17.44
C LYS A 418 -17.03 -6.58 17.82
N ALA A 419 -18.00 -6.39 16.93
CA ALA A 419 -19.21 -5.62 17.15
C ALA A 419 -20.43 -6.39 16.66
N GLU A 420 -21.63 -5.93 17.00
CA GLU A 420 -22.86 -6.44 16.38
C GLU A 420 -22.89 -6.04 14.91
N SER A 421 -23.27 -6.96 14.02
CA SER A 421 -23.48 -6.60 12.63
C SER A 421 -24.73 -5.76 12.49
N THR A 422 -24.66 -4.80 11.57
CA THR A 422 -25.75 -3.86 11.34
C THR A 422 -26.16 -3.89 9.87
N ARG A 423 -27.42 -3.55 9.62
CA ARG A 423 -28.00 -3.41 8.28
C ARG A 423 -28.67 -2.06 8.16
N VAL A 424 -28.53 -1.42 7.01
CA VAL A 424 -29.12 -0.12 6.76
C VAL A 424 -30.64 -0.21 6.86
N THR A 425 -31.26 0.78 7.52
CA THR A 425 -32.70 0.99 7.41
C THR A 425 -32.95 1.78 6.13
N GLY A 426 -33.23 1.06 5.05
CA GLY A 426 -33.19 1.58 3.67
C GLY A 426 -33.79 2.97 3.51
N GLY A 427 -32.99 3.89 2.97
CA GLY A 427 -33.41 5.26 2.64
C GLY A 427 -33.59 6.22 3.82
N LEU A 428 -33.52 5.75 5.07
CA LEU A 428 -33.72 6.59 6.25
C LEU A 428 -32.44 7.36 6.59
N LEU A 429 -32.49 8.68 6.39
CA LEU A 429 -31.41 9.61 6.74
C LEU A 429 -31.84 10.54 7.88
N VAL A 430 -30.96 10.75 8.85
CA VAL A 430 -31.26 11.55 10.05
C VAL A 430 -30.13 12.50 10.43
N THR A 431 -30.48 13.55 11.16
CA THR A 431 -29.58 14.36 11.98
C THR A 431 -29.92 14.17 13.46
N ALA A 432 -29.05 14.59 14.37
CA ALA A 432 -29.27 14.44 15.81
C ALA A 432 -28.75 15.64 16.59
N THR A 433 -29.50 16.05 17.60
CA THR A 433 -29.10 17.08 18.57
C THR A 433 -29.59 16.65 19.94
N SER A 434 -28.67 16.55 20.90
CA SER A 434 -28.92 15.96 22.20
C SER A 434 -29.60 14.58 22.05
N THR A 435 -30.73 14.34 22.70
CA THR A 435 -31.47 13.08 22.63
C THR A 435 -32.51 13.02 21.51
N THR A 436 -32.60 14.04 20.65
CA THR A 436 -33.59 14.11 19.57
C THR A 436 -32.91 13.77 18.24
N VAL A 437 -33.42 12.75 17.56
CA VAL A 437 -33.04 12.38 16.19
C VAL A 437 -34.15 12.87 15.27
N THR A 438 -33.79 13.56 14.19
CA THR A 438 -34.74 14.17 13.24
C THR A 438 -34.54 13.57 11.86
N VAL A 439 -35.63 13.13 11.23
CA VAL A 439 -35.61 12.67 9.83
C VAL A 439 -35.23 13.85 8.93
N HIS A 440 -34.18 13.66 8.13
CA HIS A 440 -33.70 14.70 7.23
C HIS A 440 -34.57 14.79 5.96
N GLY A 441 -34.70 15.97 5.37
CA GLY A 441 -35.54 16.19 4.19
C GLY A 441 -35.10 15.45 2.92
N SER A 442 -33.84 15.00 2.86
CA SER A 442 -33.32 14.15 1.78
C SER A 442 -33.56 12.64 1.99
N SER A 443 -34.18 12.26 3.11
CA SER A 443 -34.53 10.87 3.41
C SER A 443 -35.60 10.38 2.42
N THR A 444 -35.39 9.20 1.84
CA THR A 444 -36.38 8.55 0.96
C THR A 444 -37.27 7.58 1.72
N SER A 445 -37.05 7.44 3.02
CA SER A 445 -37.83 6.61 3.93
C SER A 445 -38.28 7.40 5.15
N THR A 446 -39.28 6.88 5.85
CA THR A 446 -39.80 7.42 7.10
C THR A 446 -39.49 6.49 8.26
N ILE A 447 -39.69 6.98 9.48
CA ILE A 447 -39.58 6.15 10.70
C ILE A 447 -40.51 4.93 10.60
N GLY A 448 -41.77 5.13 10.20
CA GLY A 448 -42.72 4.05 9.96
C GLY A 448 -42.29 3.09 8.85
N GLY A 449 -41.76 3.60 7.74
CA GLY A 449 -41.24 2.78 6.65
C GLY A 449 -40.03 1.92 7.06
N ALA A 450 -39.24 2.40 8.02
CA ALA A 450 -38.15 1.64 8.63
C ALA A 450 -38.61 0.61 9.69
N ASN A 451 -39.90 0.62 10.05
CA ASN A 451 -40.51 -0.19 11.12
C ASN A 451 -39.77 -0.04 12.45
N LEU A 452 -39.45 1.19 12.83
CA LEU A 452 -38.80 1.49 14.12
C LEU A 452 -39.85 1.69 15.22
N ALA A 453 -39.59 1.13 16.39
CA ALA A 453 -40.45 1.19 17.57
C ALA A 453 -39.65 1.53 18.84
N GLN A 454 -40.36 1.89 19.90
CA GLN A 454 -39.75 2.06 21.23
C GLN A 454 -39.05 0.78 21.67
N GLY A 455 -37.84 0.92 22.23
CA GLY A 455 -37.00 -0.18 22.67
C GLY A 455 -36.11 -0.75 21.57
N ASP A 456 -36.31 -0.37 20.30
CA ASP A 456 -35.41 -0.79 19.23
C ASP A 456 -34.01 -0.21 19.45
N VAL A 457 -33.02 -1.01 19.11
CA VAL A 457 -31.62 -0.64 19.13
C VAL A 457 -31.17 -0.28 17.72
N ILE A 458 -30.68 0.95 17.57
CA ILE A 458 -30.26 1.54 16.31
C ILE A 458 -28.82 2.05 16.39
N TRP A 459 -28.19 2.21 15.23
CA TRP A 459 -26.87 2.82 15.09
C TRP A 459 -26.98 4.03 14.18
N ILE A 460 -26.49 5.16 14.69
CA ILE A 460 -26.43 6.42 13.93
C ILE A 460 -24.98 6.87 13.94
N ALA A 461 -24.36 6.93 12.75
CA ALA A 461 -22.91 7.17 12.63
C ALA A 461 -22.06 6.25 13.53
N GLY A 462 -22.39 4.95 13.58
CA GLY A 462 -21.67 3.97 14.41
C GLY A 462 -21.97 4.03 15.92
N ASN A 463 -22.73 5.02 16.39
CA ASN A 463 -23.11 5.16 17.79
C ASN A 463 -24.38 4.34 18.07
N LYS A 464 -24.27 3.31 18.91
CA LYS A 464 -25.39 2.47 19.38
C LYS A 464 -26.31 3.30 20.29
N ARG A 465 -27.61 3.27 20.02
CA ARG A 465 -28.66 4.00 20.76
C ARG A 465 -29.91 3.15 20.89
N THR A 466 -30.65 3.38 21.97
CA THR A 466 -31.96 2.77 22.18
C THR A 466 -33.04 3.83 22.01
N ILE A 467 -34.09 3.51 21.25
CA ILE A 467 -35.26 4.40 21.14
C ILE A 467 -36.00 4.38 22.48
N SER A 468 -36.02 5.51 23.18
CA SER A 468 -36.47 5.59 24.57
C SER A 468 -37.94 5.97 24.74
N ALA A 469 -38.53 6.61 23.75
CA ALA A 469 -39.93 7.07 23.77
C ALA A 469 -40.82 6.28 22.78
N PRO A 470 -42.15 6.21 23.00
CA PRO A 470 -43.11 5.71 22.02
C PRO A 470 -42.96 6.40 20.67
N VAL A 471 -43.08 5.63 19.59
CA VAL A 471 -42.92 6.09 18.20
C VAL A 471 -44.18 5.78 17.41
N SER A 472 -44.69 6.75 16.67
CA SER A 472 -45.73 6.60 15.66
C SER A 472 -45.10 6.51 14.25
N VAL A 473 -45.77 5.80 13.35
CA VAL A 473 -45.34 5.67 11.95
C VAL A 473 -45.30 7.00 11.19
N THR A 474 -46.02 8.02 11.67
CA THR A 474 -46.08 9.37 11.11
C THR A 474 -45.05 10.33 11.71
N ASP A 475 -44.31 9.90 12.74
CA ASP A 475 -43.35 10.78 13.40
C ASP A 475 -42.22 11.16 12.45
N THR A 476 -41.69 12.36 12.67
CA THR A 476 -40.50 12.89 11.99
C THR A 476 -39.30 12.98 12.92
N THR A 477 -39.47 12.63 14.20
CA THR A 477 -38.41 12.62 15.21
C THR A 477 -38.48 11.35 16.06
N LEU A 478 -37.33 10.96 16.62
CA LEU A 478 -37.19 9.89 17.61
C LEU A 478 -36.47 10.44 18.84
N THR A 479 -36.77 9.90 20.01
CA THR A 479 -35.98 10.15 21.22
C THR A 479 -35.07 8.96 21.50
N ILE A 480 -33.78 9.22 21.70
CA ILE A 480 -32.76 8.24 22.04
C ILE A 480 -32.35 8.36 23.51
N ASP A 481 -31.76 7.29 24.03
CA ASP A 481 -31.32 7.14 25.42
C ASP A 481 -30.13 8.03 25.83
N THR A 482 -29.20 8.29 24.91
CA THR A 482 -27.98 9.07 25.17
C THR A 482 -27.79 10.13 24.10
N ALA A 483 -27.37 11.33 24.52
CA ALA A 483 -27.11 12.45 23.63
C ALA A 483 -26.17 12.09 22.46
N LEU A 484 -26.45 12.66 21.30
CA LEU A 484 -25.67 12.50 20.09
C LEU A 484 -25.79 13.77 19.24
N GLU A 485 -24.66 14.25 18.76
CA GLU A 485 -24.58 15.46 17.96
C GLU A 485 -24.16 15.10 16.53
N ILE A 486 -25.04 15.37 15.56
CA ILE A 486 -24.88 15.08 14.14
C ILE A 486 -25.52 16.19 13.32
N THR A 487 -24.72 16.93 12.54
CA THR A 487 -25.18 18.06 11.72
C THR A 487 -25.39 17.73 10.25
N VAL A 488 -24.86 16.60 9.78
CA VAL A 488 -25.03 16.12 8.40
C VAL A 488 -25.94 14.90 8.35
N PRO A 489 -26.75 14.72 7.30
CA PRO A 489 -27.61 13.55 7.18
C PRO A 489 -26.79 12.26 7.10
N VAL A 490 -27.05 11.32 8.02
CA VAL A 490 -26.41 10.00 8.03
C VAL A 490 -27.45 8.88 8.02
N PRO A 491 -27.12 7.71 7.46
CA PRO A 491 -28.00 6.55 7.54
C PRO A 491 -28.18 6.04 8.97
N VAL A 492 -29.38 5.56 9.23
CA VAL A 492 -29.70 4.75 10.41
C VAL A 492 -29.48 3.28 10.05
N PHE A 493 -28.95 2.51 11.01
CA PHE A 493 -28.83 1.07 10.91
C PHE A 493 -29.55 0.39 12.07
N LYS A 494 -30.01 -0.84 11.85
CA LYS A 494 -30.53 -1.74 12.88
C LYS A 494 -29.67 -3.00 12.96
N SER A 495 -29.90 -3.80 13.99
CA SER A 495 -29.24 -5.10 14.11
C SER A 495 -29.47 -5.95 12.85
N ALA A 496 -28.39 -6.57 12.37
CA ALA A 496 -28.46 -7.62 11.36
C ALA A 496 -28.38 -9.02 11.98
N TYR A 497 -28.64 -9.12 13.29
CA TYR A 497 -28.72 -10.35 14.07
C TYR A 497 -27.48 -11.26 14.02
N GLY A 498 -26.33 -10.68 13.67
CA GLY A 498 -25.04 -11.34 13.69
C GLY A 498 -23.96 -10.41 14.26
N TYR A 499 -22.74 -10.59 13.77
CA TYR A 499 -21.55 -9.93 14.24
C TYR A 499 -20.66 -9.47 13.09
N GLU A 500 -19.90 -8.43 13.38
CA GLU A 500 -18.84 -7.90 12.56
C GLU A 500 -17.53 -8.07 13.30
N TRP A 501 -16.50 -8.57 12.61
CA TRP A 501 -15.13 -8.58 13.07
C TRP A 501 -14.28 -7.67 12.19
N LYS A 502 -13.61 -6.72 12.83
CA LYS A 502 -12.58 -5.91 12.19
C LYS A 502 -11.24 -6.56 12.47
N ILE A 503 -10.59 -7.04 11.41
CA ILE A 503 -9.33 -7.78 11.43
C ILE A 503 -8.25 -6.83 10.91
N THR A 504 -7.26 -6.53 11.74
CA THR A 504 -6.12 -5.69 11.40
C THR A 504 -4.88 -6.56 11.32
N PHE A 505 -4.29 -6.66 10.14
CA PHE A 505 -3.06 -7.42 9.94
C PHE A 505 -1.89 -6.65 10.56
N LEU A 506 -1.12 -7.33 11.42
CA LEU A 506 0.02 -6.76 12.14
C LEU A 506 1.33 -7.36 11.60
N ALA A 507 2.15 -7.93 12.48
CA ALA A 507 3.45 -8.49 12.13
C ALA A 507 3.30 -9.69 11.18
N GLY A 508 4.08 -9.67 10.10
CA GLY A 508 4.09 -10.68 9.04
C GLY A 508 3.37 -10.26 7.76
N HIS A 509 2.42 -9.32 7.84
CA HIS A 509 1.54 -8.90 6.73
C HIS A 509 1.23 -7.41 6.79
N VAL A 510 2.26 -6.59 6.69
CA VAL A 510 2.08 -5.14 6.53
C VAL A 510 2.18 -4.82 5.05
N GLY A 511 1.21 -4.07 4.51
CA GLY A 511 1.01 -3.92 3.06
C GLY A 511 -0.38 -4.31 2.59
N PRO A 512 -0.71 -4.07 1.32
CA PRO A 512 -1.95 -4.56 0.73
C PRO A 512 -2.03 -6.07 0.89
N GLN A 513 -3.14 -6.58 1.41
CA GLN A 513 -3.37 -8.03 1.50
C GLN A 513 -4.54 -8.45 0.63
N ASP A 514 -4.48 -9.69 0.15
CA ASP A 514 -5.63 -10.34 -0.46
C ASP A 514 -6.78 -10.43 0.53
N LEU A 515 -8.01 -10.36 0.03
CA LEU A 515 -9.19 -10.52 0.86
C LEU A 515 -9.25 -11.93 1.45
N ILE A 516 -9.45 -12.01 2.77
CA ILE A 516 -9.78 -13.27 3.44
C ILE A 516 -11.02 -13.86 2.76
N GLN A 517 -10.89 -15.10 2.32
CA GLN A 517 -12.01 -15.83 1.77
C GLN A 517 -12.83 -16.43 2.91
N VAL A 518 -14.16 -16.36 2.80
CA VAL A 518 -15.06 -16.87 3.83
C VAL A 518 -16.07 -17.83 3.22
N TYR A 519 -16.32 -18.93 3.93
CA TYR A 519 -17.25 -19.97 3.50
C TYR A 519 -18.12 -20.40 4.67
N PRO A 520 -19.46 -20.44 4.51
CA PRO A 520 -20.34 -21.22 5.36
C PRO A 520 -19.82 -22.66 5.50
N SER A 521 -19.90 -23.22 6.69
CA SER A 521 -19.49 -24.59 6.97
C SER A 521 -20.60 -25.30 7.77
N ASP A 522 -20.20 -26.17 8.70
CA ASP A 522 -21.09 -27.06 9.41
C ASP A 522 -22.31 -26.33 10.00
N SER A 523 -23.49 -26.80 9.63
CA SER A 523 -24.77 -26.32 10.14
C SER A 523 -24.99 -24.81 10.03
N TRP A 524 -24.43 -24.14 9.01
CA TRP A 524 -24.71 -22.73 8.75
C TRP A 524 -26.19 -22.51 8.41
N THR A 525 -26.95 -21.99 9.36
CA THR A 525 -28.41 -21.84 9.27
C THR A 525 -28.87 -20.46 9.74
N GLY A 526 -30.07 -20.06 9.31
CA GLY A 526 -30.73 -18.83 9.72
C GLY A 526 -31.76 -18.42 8.68
N ASN A 527 -32.51 -17.36 8.95
CA ASN A 527 -33.37 -16.73 7.96
C ASN A 527 -32.50 -15.87 7.04
N ASN A 528 -32.32 -16.31 5.79
CA ASN A 528 -31.47 -15.68 4.80
C ASN A 528 -30.05 -15.33 5.31
N PRO A 529 -29.29 -16.34 5.80
CA PRO A 529 -28.04 -16.08 6.50
C PRO A 529 -26.92 -15.80 5.50
N GLY A 530 -26.19 -14.72 5.70
CA GLY A 530 -25.07 -14.32 4.86
C GLY A 530 -23.79 -14.11 5.65
N ILE A 531 -22.65 -14.29 4.98
CA ILE A 531 -21.33 -13.94 5.50
C ILE A 531 -20.46 -13.39 4.35
N VAL A 532 -19.80 -12.27 4.61
CA VAL A 532 -19.02 -11.53 3.61
C VAL A 532 -17.75 -10.94 4.24
N VAL A 533 -16.72 -10.75 3.42
CA VAL A 533 -15.51 -10.01 3.77
C VAL A 533 -15.33 -8.87 2.77
N ASN A 534 -14.95 -7.69 3.28
CA ASN A 534 -14.56 -6.56 2.46
C ASN A 534 -13.30 -5.89 3.04
N SER A 535 -12.48 -5.28 2.18
CA SER A 535 -11.37 -4.43 2.64
C SER A 535 -11.95 -3.09 3.08
N VAL A 536 -11.45 -2.57 4.19
CA VAL A 536 -11.80 -1.25 4.75
C VAL A 536 -10.64 -0.28 4.55
N GLN A 537 -9.42 -0.79 4.64
CA GLN A 537 -8.20 -0.02 4.45
C GLN A 537 -7.17 -0.95 3.84
N LYS A 538 -6.71 -0.64 2.63
CA LYS A 538 -5.56 -1.32 2.07
C LYS A 538 -4.33 -0.98 2.91
N GLY A 539 -3.57 -1.99 3.31
CA GLY A 539 -2.32 -1.78 4.03
C GLY A 539 -1.26 -1.14 3.11
N LEU A 540 -0.24 -0.56 3.71
CA LEU A 540 0.97 -0.12 3.03
C LEU A 540 2.18 -0.71 3.75
N GLN A 541 3.08 -1.32 2.99
CA GLN A 541 4.28 -1.96 3.53
C GLN A 541 5.12 -0.90 4.28
N PRO A 542 5.75 -1.25 5.41
CA PRO A 542 6.55 -0.30 6.19
C PRO A 542 7.76 0.21 5.44
N ILE A 543 8.31 -0.66 4.60
CA ILE A 543 9.47 -0.44 3.77
C ILE A 543 9.25 -1.21 2.46
N SER A 544 9.70 -0.60 1.38
CA SER A 544 9.61 -1.03 -0.01
C SER A 544 10.73 -0.32 -0.78
N GLY A 545 10.85 -0.55 -2.09
CA GLY A 545 11.85 0.11 -2.91
C GLY A 545 13.25 -0.46 -2.72
N THR A 546 14.26 0.38 -2.96
CA THR A 546 15.66 -0.02 -3.05
C THR A 546 16.60 0.94 -2.31
N PHE A 547 17.78 0.46 -1.89
CA PHE A 547 18.87 1.27 -1.35
C PHE A 547 20.20 0.93 -2.03
N ILE A 548 21.16 1.83 -1.98
CA ILE A 548 22.52 1.61 -2.49
C ILE A 548 23.45 1.49 -1.29
N VAL A 549 24.45 0.63 -1.39
CA VAL A 549 25.56 0.56 -0.43
C VAL A 549 26.82 0.94 -1.18
N ALA A 550 27.61 1.87 -0.64
CA ALA A 550 28.90 2.24 -1.17
C ALA A 550 30.03 1.79 -0.24
N PHE A 551 31.16 1.42 -0.84
CA PHE A 551 32.37 1.07 -0.11
C PHE A 551 33.59 1.73 -0.75
N ALA A 552 34.40 2.40 0.06
CA ALA A 552 35.62 3.06 -0.36
C ALA A 552 36.86 2.35 0.19
N SER A 553 37.81 2.03 -0.69
CA SER A 553 39.08 1.41 -0.30
C SER A 553 40.19 1.84 -1.26
N GLY A 554 41.39 2.09 -0.73
CA GLY A 554 42.57 2.43 -1.54
C GLY A 554 42.42 3.68 -2.41
N GLY A 555 41.58 4.65 -2.00
CA GLY A 555 41.32 5.88 -2.75
C GLY A 555 40.31 5.76 -3.90
N LEU A 556 39.68 4.59 -4.05
CA LEU A 556 38.56 4.34 -4.97
C LEU A 556 37.27 4.14 -4.16
N SER A 557 36.14 4.57 -4.71
CA SER A 557 34.81 4.32 -4.16
C SER A 557 33.97 3.63 -5.22
N ASP A 558 33.23 2.61 -4.82
CA ASP A 558 32.31 1.88 -5.69
C ASP A 558 30.99 1.63 -4.96
N SER A 559 29.90 1.49 -5.71
CA SER A 559 28.54 1.45 -5.19
C SER A 559 27.73 0.34 -5.83
N THR A 560 26.90 -0.32 -5.02
CA THR A 560 26.05 -1.39 -5.54
C THR A 560 25.01 -0.81 -6.51
N PRO A 561 24.47 -1.63 -7.43
CA PRO A 561 23.17 -1.36 -7.99
C PRO A 561 22.14 -1.17 -6.86
N PRO A 562 21.04 -0.45 -7.09
CA PRO A 562 19.99 -0.32 -6.08
C PRO A 562 19.43 -1.69 -5.69
N LEU A 563 19.65 -2.06 -4.43
CA LEU A 563 19.32 -3.33 -3.81
C LEU A 563 17.90 -3.26 -3.26
N PRO A 564 17.05 -4.26 -3.47
CA PRO A 564 15.73 -4.29 -2.85
C PRO A 564 15.85 -4.18 -1.33
N HIS A 565 14.96 -3.41 -0.72
CA HIS A 565 14.92 -3.18 0.72
C HIS A 565 14.89 -4.45 1.58
N ASN A 566 14.46 -5.58 1.00
CA ASN A 566 14.38 -6.89 1.64
C ASN A 566 15.39 -7.91 1.07
N ILE A 567 16.45 -7.43 0.39
CA ILE A 567 17.48 -8.27 -0.23
C ILE A 567 17.95 -9.38 0.73
N SER A 568 18.08 -10.61 0.21
CA SER A 568 18.51 -11.75 1.02
C SER A 568 19.96 -11.57 1.48
N ALA A 569 20.38 -12.33 2.50
CA ALA A 569 21.77 -12.29 2.93
C ALA A 569 22.74 -12.70 1.80
N VAL A 570 22.35 -13.72 1.02
CA VAL A 570 23.12 -14.24 -0.12
C VAL A 570 23.20 -13.21 -1.24
N ASP A 571 22.09 -12.56 -1.56
CA ASP A 571 22.06 -11.54 -2.63
C ASP A 571 22.80 -10.26 -2.18
N MET A 572 22.71 -9.88 -0.90
CA MET A 572 23.49 -8.78 -0.33
C MET A 572 24.98 -9.09 -0.39
N GLN A 573 25.38 -10.30 -0.02
CA GLN A 573 26.76 -10.75 -0.16
C GLN A 573 27.21 -10.66 -1.63
N THR A 574 26.40 -11.20 -2.55
CA THR A 574 26.70 -11.16 -3.99
C THR A 574 26.83 -9.73 -4.52
N ALA A 575 25.96 -8.83 -4.08
CA ALA A 575 25.99 -7.43 -4.48
C ALA A 575 27.21 -6.69 -3.93
N LEU A 576 27.55 -6.91 -2.66
CA LEU A 576 28.78 -6.35 -2.08
C LEU A 576 30.00 -6.92 -2.80
N GLU A 577 30.11 -8.24 -2.97
CA GLU A 577 31.22 -8.89 -3.67
C GLU A 577 31.32 -8.53 -5.18
N SER A 578 30.33 -7.82 -5.73
CA SER A 578 30.40 -7.26 -7.08
C SER A 578 31.16 -5.94 -7.15
N LEU A 579 31.40 -5.27 -6.01
CA LEU A 579 32.15 -4.01 -5.96
C LEU A 579 33.64 -4.27 -6.14
N VAL A 580 34.32 -3.44 -6.93
CA VAL A 580 35.76 -3.56 -7.15
C VAL A 580 36.59 -3.15 -5.93
N THR A 581 35.96 -2.46 -4.96
CA THR A 581 36.61 -1.91 -3.77
C THR A 581 36.54 -2.82 -2.55
N ILE A 582 35.72 -3.88 -2.56
CA ILE A 582 35.54 -4.81 -1.43
C ILE A 582 35.95 -6.22 -1.85
N GLY A 583 36.48 -7.01 -0.90
CA GLY A 583 36.77 -8.42 -1.07
C GLY A 583 35.63 -9.33 -0.59
N ALA A 584 35.97 -10.57 -0.23
CA ALA A 584 35.00 -11.57 0.18
C ALA A 584 34.39 -11.21 1.54
N VAL A 585 33.06 -11.33 1.63
CA VAL A 585 32.33 -11.03 2.87
C VAL A 585 31.40 -12.18 3.22
N ASN A 586 31.14 -12.36 4.50
CA ASN A 586 30.05 -13.21 4.95
C ASN A 586 28.93 -12.31 5.46
N VAL A 587 27.73 -12.45 4.90
CA VAL A 587 26.57 -11.67 5.31
C VAL A 587 25.60 -12.55 6.06
N THR A 588 25.23 -12.13 7.26
CA THR A 588 24.05 -12.68 7.96
C THR A 588 22.98 -11.61 8.02
N ARG A 589 21.72 -12.03 7.92
CA ARG A 589 20.57 -11.12 7.97
C ARG A 589 19.65 -11.50 9.11
N SER A 590 19.16 -10.49 9.82
CA SER A 590 18.13 -10.63 10.84
C SER A 590 17.08 -9.53 10.68
N ALA A 591 15.80 -9.84 10.89
CA ALA A 591 14.76 -8.81 10.99
C ALA A 591 14.96 -7.95 12.25
N ASN A 592 14.67 -6.65 12.17
CA ASN A 592 14.87 -5.69 13.28
C ASN A 592 13.59 -4.89 13.60
N GLY A 593 12.43 -5.54 13.55
CA GLY A 593 11.13 -4.89 13.56
C GLY A 593 10.58 -4.89 12.15
N TYR A 594 10.45 -3.70 11.54
CA TYR A 594 9.92 -3.53 10.18
C TYR A 594 11.01 -3.36 9.11
N GLY A 595 12.27 -3.56 9.45
CA GLY A 595 13.39 -3.60 8.51
C GLY A 595 14.32 -4.77 8.78
N TYR A 596 15.57 -4.66 8.33
CA TYR A 596 16.57 -5.72 8.44
C TYR A 596 17.93 -5.16 8.85
N ASN A 597 18.65 -5.97 9.62
CA ASN A 597 20.09 -5.82 9.83
C ASN A 597 20.80 -6.84 8.93
N TRP A 598 21.79 -6.39 8.18
CA TRP A 598 22.79 -7.24 7.54
C TRP A 598 24.12 -7.04 8.26
N VAL A 599 24.57 -8.06 8.98
CA VAL A 599 25.90 -8.07 9.58
C VAL A 599 26.86 -8.60 8.53
N VAL A 600 27.69 -7.70 8.02
CA VAL A 600 28.73 -7.95 7.02
C VAL A 600 30.03 -8.21 7.77
N THR A 601 30.51 -9.45 7.70
CA THR A 601 31.82 -9.85 8.24
C THR A 601 32.82 -9.85 7.10
N PHE A 602 33.84 -9.00 7.18
CA PHE A 602 34.89 -8.93 6.18
C PHE A 602 35.82 -10.13 6.37
N VAL A 603 35.95 -10.96 5.33
CA VAL A 603 36.72 -12.21 5.39
C VAL A 603 38.14 -11.99 4.88
N SER A 604 38.31 -11.11 3.89
CA SER A 604 39.59 -10.77 3.28
C SER A 604 40.28 -9.56 3.88
N GLU A 605 39.58 -8.77 4.71
CA GLU A 605 40.09 -7.52 5.27
C GLU A 605 40.04 -7.53 6.80
N PHE A 606 41.00 -6.85 7.44
CA PHE A 606 41.11 -6.76 8.90
C PHE A 606 40.91 -5.33 9.40
N LYS A 607 40.46 -5.22 10.67
CA LYS A 607 39.96 -4.03 11.37
C LYS A 607 40.68 -2.68 11.17
N ASN A 608 41.96 -2.67 10.80
CA ASN A 608 42.74 -1.43 10.70
C ASN A 608 42.76 -0.81 9.29
N ASP A 609 42.16 -1.46 8.28
CA ASP A 609 42.26 -1.08 6.86
C ASP A 609 40.89 -0.90 6.14
N ILE A 610 39.78 -0.78 6.87
CA ILE A 610 38.43 -0.86 6.29
C ILE A 610 37.65 0.43 6.55
N SER A 611 37.22 1.10 5.48
CA SER A 611 36.29 2.24 5.56
C SER A 611 34.89 1.78 5.98
N LEU A 612 34.06 2.69 6.49
CA LEU A 612 32.65 2.38 6.72
C LEU A 612 31.90 2.20 5.40
N LEU A 613 31.03 1.18 5.35
CA LEU A 613 29.95 1.09 4.38
C LEU A 613 29.05 2.31 4.56
N SER A 614 28.73 2.99 3.46
CA SER A 614 27.93 4.23 3.46
C SER A 614 26.68 4.13 2.60
#